data_AF-I3R0S1-F1
#
_entry.id   AF-I3R0S1-F1
#
_cell.length_a   1.000
_cell.length_b   1.000
_cell.length_c   1.000
_cell.angle_alpha   90.00
_cell.angle_beta   90.00
_cell.angle_gamma   90.00
#
_symmetry.space_group_name_H-M   'P 1'
#
loop_
_entity.id
_entity.type
_entity.pdbx_description
1 polymer ?
#
loop_
_entity_poly.entity_id
_entity_poly.type
_entity_poly.pdbx_seq_one_letter_code
_entity_poly.pdbx_strand_id
1 'polypeptide(L)' 'MNSIIRGAFTIVAAAVVSFPAAFVLAPDPTGTLPIVAGIVLTGVVSLLVFAGMRLELL' A
#
# COMPACT_ATOMS: atom_id res chain seq x y z
N MET A 1 -13.56 -2.99 -16.41
CA MET A 1 -12.35 -2.18 -16.12
C MET A 1 -11.12 -2.99 -16.47
N ASN A 2 -10.19 -2.43 -17.24
CA ASN A 2 -8.96 -3.12 -17.67
C ASN A 2 -8.12 -3.56 -16.45
N SER A 3 -7.46 -4.73 -16.54
CA SER A 3 -6.64 -5.30 -15.43
C SER A 3 -5.58 -4.32 -14.92
N ILE A 4 -4.98 -3.55 -15.84
CA ILE A 4 -3.99 -2.50 -15.54
C ILE A 4 -4.59 -1.39 -14.66
N ILE A 5 -5.83 -0.98 -14.95
CA ILE A 5 -6.52 0.09 -14.21
C ILE A 5 -6.84 -0.37 -12.78
N ARG A 6 -7.26 -1.63 -12.61
CA ARG A 6 -7.49 -2.22 -11.28
C ARG A 6 -6.19 -2.30 -10.48
N GLY A 7 -5.09 -2.72 -11.10
CA GLY A 7 -3.77 -2.76 -10.44
C GLY A 7 -3.32 -1.38 -9.97
N ALA A 8 -3.38 -0.37 -10.86
CA ALA A 8 -3.02 1.01 -10.52
C ALA A 8 -3.88 1.57 -9.37
N PHE A 9 -5.19 1.35 -9.41
CA PHE A 9 -6.10 1.79 -8.35
C PHE A 9 -5.76 1.13 -7.00
N THR A 10 -5.40 -0.14 -7.00
CA THR A 10 -5.04 -0.89 -5.78
C THR A 10 -3.79 -0.32 -5.13
N ILE A 11 -2.76 -0.03 -5.93
CA ILE A 11 -1.49 0.56 -5.45
C ILE A 11 -1.73 1.94 -4.86
N VAL A 12 -2.51 2.79 -5.55
CA VAL A 12 -2.83 4.14 -5.09
C VAL A 12 -3.64 4.08 -3.79
N ALA A 13 -4.65 3.22 -3.70
CA ALA A 13 -5.45 3.05 -2.49
C ALA A 13 -4.60 2.56 -1.31
N ALA A 14 -3.71 1.59 -1.54
CA ALA A 14 -2.79 1.12 -0.52
C ALA A 14 -1.85 2.23 -0.03
N ALA A 15 -1.29 3.02 -0.95
CA ALA A 15 -0.39 4.12 -0.62
C ALA A 15 -1.07 5.21 0.23
N VAL A 16 -2.29 5.60 -0.13
CA VAL A 16 -3.05 6.63 0.60
C VAL A 16 -3.29 6.25 2.06
N VAL A 17 -3.46 4.96 2.36
CA VAL A 17 -3.72 4.50 3.74
C VAL A 17 -2.43 4.25 4.51
N SER A 18 -1.46 3.57 3.88
CA SER A 18 -0.27 3.10 4.59
C SER A 18 0.83 4.13 4.76
N PHE A 19 0.96 5.09 3.83
CA PHE A 19 1.98 6.13 3.92
C PHE A 19 1.74 7.07 5.12
N PRO A 20 0.52 7.62 5.34
CA PRO A 20 0.24 8.45 6.52
C PRO A 20 0.35 7.65 7.84
N ALA A 21 -0.07 6.39 7.84
CA ALA A 21 0.06 5.52 9.01
C ALA A 21 1.53 5.37 9.44
N ALA A 22 2.47 5.30 8.49
CA ALA A 22 3.89 5.22 8.80
C ALA A 22 4.41 6.49 9.51
N PHE A 23 3.94 7.69 9.11
CA PHE A 23 4.30 8.95 9.77
C PHE A 23 3.73 9.10 11.18
N VAL A 24 2.56 8.51 11.45
CA VAL A 24 1.96 8.50 12.79
C VAL A 24 2.68 7.51 13.71
N LEU A 25 3.07 6.35 13.18
CA LEU A 25 3.62 5.25 13.98
C LEU A 25 5.15 5.34 14.18
N ALA A 26 5.87 6.04 13.31
CA ALA A 26 7.33 6.22 13.39
C ALA A 26 7.68 7.72 13.46
N PRO A 27 7.76 8.32 14.66
CA PRO A 27 8.20 9.69 14.83
C PRO A 27 9.73 9.77 14.63
N ASP A 28 10.15 9.81 13.37
CA ASP A 28 11.53 10.06 12.97
C ASP A 28 11.64 11.48 12.39
N PRO A 29 12.43 12.38 13.01
CA PRO A 29 12.56 13.77 12.55
C PRO A 29 13.22 13.89 11.17
N THR A 30 13.94 12.85 10.71
CA THR A 30 14.49 12.84 9.34
C THR A 30 13.47 12.39 8.29
N GLY A 31 12.35 11.79 8.72
CA GLY A 31 11.33 11.25 7.82
C GLY A 31 11.76 10.01 7.05
N THR A 32 12.98 9.50 7.26
CA THR A 32 13.53 8.38 6.49
C THR A 32 12.82 7.07 6.85
N LEU A 33 12.66 6.82 8.15
CA LEU A 33 11.96 5.64 8.65
C LEU A 33 10.48 5.57 8.20
N PRO A 34 9.67 6.64 8.32
CA PRO A 34 8.29 6.59 7.85
C PRO A 34 8.17 6.47 6.33
N ILE A 35 9.10 7.02 5.53
CA ILE A 35 9.11 6.81 4.08
C ILE A 35 9.38 5.34 3.74
N VAL A 36 10.43 4.74 4.31
CA VAL A 36 10.76 3.33 4.07
C VAL A 36 9.62 2.42 4.54
N ALA A 37 9.09 2.65 5.74
CA ALA A 37 7.97 1.89 6.27
C ALA A 37 6.70 2.04 5.43
N GLY A 38 6.41 3.25 4.93
CA GLY A 38 5.29 3.54 4.05
C GLY A 38 5.38 2.80 2.71
N ILE A 39 6.56 2.78 2.07
CA ILE A 39 6.80 2.02 0.84
C ILE A 39 6.61 0.53 1.07
N VAL A 40 7.20 -0.01 2.14
CA VAL A 40 7.11 -1.44 2.47
C VAL A 40 5.66 -1.83 2.77
N LEU A 41 4.94 -1.08 3.60
CA LEU A 41 3.52 -1.35 3.87
C LEU A 41 2.69 -1.26 2.59
N THR A 42 2.91 -0.25 1.75
CA THR A 42 2.17 -0.08 0.49
C THR A 42 2.32 -1.31 -0.39
N GLY A 43 3.54 -1.84 -0.53
CA GLY A 43 3.82 -3.06 -1.28
C GLY A 43 3.10 -4.28 -0.69
N VAL A 44 3.20 -4.48 0.63
CA VAL A 44 2.55 -5.60 1.33
C VAL A 44 1.03 -5.55 1.20
N VAL A 45 0.42 -4.39 1.48
CA VAL A 45 -1.03 -4.19 1.39
C VAL A 45 -1.51 -4.39 -0.05
N SER A 46 -0.79 -3.85 -1.04
CA SER A 46 -1.13 -4.03 -2.45
C SER A 46 -1.13 -5.51 -2.86
N LEU A 47 -0.12 -6.27 -2.41
CA LEU A 47 -0.04 -7.71 -2.67
C LEU A 47 -1.18 -8.48 -2.00
N LEU A 48 -1.49 -8.18 -0.73
CA LEU A 48 -2.57 -8.81 0.00
C LEU A 48 -3.94 -8.54 -0.64
N VAL A 49 -4.20 -7.28 -1.04
CA VAL A 49 -5.45 -6.90 -1.71
C VAL A 49 -5.54 -7.55 -3.08
N PHE A 50 -4.46 -7.59 -3.87
CA PHE A 50 -4.46 -8.27 -5.16
C PHE A 50 -4.67 -9.78 -5.03
N ALA A 51 -4.00 -10.43 -4.08
CA ALA A 51 -4.17 -11.84 -3.80
C ALA A 51 -5.59 -12.16 -3.31
N GLY A 52 -6.14 -11.35 -2.41
CA GLY A 52 -7.53 -11.46 -1.94
C GLY A 52 -8.55 -11.32 -3.06
N MET A 53 -8.42 -10.29 -3.89
CA MET A 53 -9.30 -10.10 -5.07
C MET A 53 -9.20 -11.25 -6.09
N ARG A 54 -8.03 -11.90 -6.19
CA ARG A 54 -7.85 -13.07 -7.07
C ARG A 54 -8.52 -14.31 -6.49
N LEU A 55 -8.54 -14.46 -5.17
CA LEU A 55 -9.17 -15.59 -4.48
C LEU A 55 -10.70 -15.54 -4.57
N GLU A 56 -11.31 -14.35 -4.52
CA GLU A 56 -12.77 -14.17 -4.65
C GLU A 56 -13.32 -14.42 -6.07
N LEU A 57 -12.46 -14.60 -7.06
CA LEU A 57 -12.83 -14.83 -8.47
C LEU A 57 -12.64 -16.29 -8.93
N LEU A 58 -12.31 -17.21 -8.01
CA LEU A 58 -12.21 -18.66 -8.22
C LEU A 58 -13.40 -19.37 -7.55
#